data_AF-A0A183CUJ5-F1
#
_entry.id   AF-A0A183CUJ5-F1
#
_cell.length_a   1.000
_cell.length_b   1.000
_cell.length_c   1.000
_cell.angle_alpha   90.00
_cell.angle_beta   90.00
_cell.angle_gamma   90.00
#
_symmetry.space_group_name_H-M   'P 1'
#
loop_
_entity.id
_entity.type
_entity.pdbx_description
1 polymer ?
#
loop_
_entity_poly.entity_id
_entity_poly.type
_entity_poly.pdbx_seq_one_letter_code
_entity_poly.pdbx_strand_id
1 'polypeptide(L)'
;MPTAVGYFTVFLAIVVTQCLAFTHELIDEIKGSPDREKFVQLSENFIMTTVADSEILRPDDDEFSPDGRYTPRIVFLSPDGTRIGSITNTARHKQYLHFYDRLDDIIKGMQQALTYR
;
A
#
# COMPACT_ATOMS: atom_id res chain seq x y z
N MET A 1 -27.63 -19.65 -12.55
CA MET A 1 -26.52 -20.04 -11.64
C MET A 1 -25.73 -18.77 -11.38
N PRO A 2 -25.60 -18.30 -10.12
CA PRO A 2 -24.84 -17.09 -9.86
C PRO A 2 -23.35 -17.42 -10.03
N THR A 3 -22.71 -16.72 -10.96
CA THR A 3 -21.25 -16.63 -11.04
C THR A 3 -20.76 -16.13 -9.69
N ALA A 4 -19.98 -16.94 -8.98
CA ALA A 4 -19.26 -16.49 -7.80
C ALA A 4 -18.31 -15.38 -8.27
N VAL A 5 -18.74 -14.13 -8.11
CA VAL A 5 -17.84 -12.97 -8.10
C VAL A 5 -17.08 -13.13 -6.78
N GLY A 6 -16.03 -13.95 -6.81
CA GLY A 6 -15.11 -14.08 -5.69
C GLY A 6 -14.52 -12.70 -5.48
N TYR A 7 -14.94 -12.03 -4.41
CA TYR A 7 -14.29 -10.82 -3.94
C TYR A 7 -12.88 -11.25 -3.50
N PHE A 8 -11.90 -11.12 -4.38
CA PHE A 8 -10.50 -11.28 -4.03
C PHE A 8 -10.12 -10.08 -3.19
N THR A 9 -10.24 -10.22 -1.87
CA THR A 9 -9.84 -9.19 -0.93
C THR A 9 -8.32 -9.08 -0.96
N VAL A 10 -7.83 -7.97 -1.51
CA VAL A 10 -6.41 -7.63 -1.52
C VAL A 10 -6.10 -6.90 -0.22
N PHE A 11 -4.96 -7.21 0.42
CA PHE A 11 -4.54 -6.48 1.61
C PHE A 11 -3.66 -5.28 1.20
N LEU A 12 -3.97 -4.12 1.77
CA LEU A 12 -3.13 -2.94 1.71
C LEU A 12 -2.48 -2.76 3.08
N ALA A 13 -1.20 -3.11 3.19
CA ALA A 13 -0.45 -2.83 4.40
C ALA A 13 0.33 -1.52 4.22
N ILE A 14 0.00 -0.54 5.05
CA ILE A 14 0.74 0.71 5.15
C ILE A 14 1.69 0.53 6.34
N VAL A 15 2.98 0.40 6.06
CA VAL A 15 4.01 0.28 7.09
C VAL A 15 4.44 1.67 7.49
N VAL A 16 4.16 2.02 8.75
CA VAL A 16 4.33 3.36 9.29
C VAL A 16 5.21 3.28 10.54
N THR A 17 6.15 4.21 10.66
CA THR A 17 6.92 4.44 11.90
C THR A 17 6.09 5.25 12.87
N GLN A 18 6.41 5.18 14.16
CA GLN A 18 5.92 6.09 15.20
C GLN A 18 6.45 7.54 15.00
N CYS A 19 6.62 8.02 13.77
CA CYS A 19 6.97 9.39 13.45
C CYS A 19 5.71 10.13 12.99
N LEU A 20 5.26 11.07 13.81
CA LEU A 20 4.05 11.86 13.57
C LEU A 20 4.14 12.66 12.25
N ALA A 21 5.30 13.22 11.92
CA ALA A 21 5.46 14.15 10.79
C ALA A 21 5.08 13.55 9.43
N PHE A 22 5.64 12.39 9.07
CA PHE A 22 5.36 11.74 7.79
C PHE A 22 3.94 11.22 7.68
N THR A 23 3.36 10.81 8.81
CA THR A 23 1.96 10.37 8.86
C THR A 23 1.02 11.54 8.58
N HIS A 24 1.34 12.74 9.06
CA HIS A 24 0.56 13.94 8.79
C HIS A 24 0.64 14.36 7.32
N GLU A 25 1.81 14.37 6.70
CA GLU A 25 1.97 14.80 5.30
C GLU A 25 1.14 13.94 4.32
N LEU A 26 1.23 12.61 4.44
CA LEU A 26 0.46 11.71 3.57
C LEU A 26 -1.04 11.82 3.84
N ILE A 27 -1.45 11.94 5.11
CA ILE A 27 -2.86 12.14 5.46
C ILE A 27 -3.38 13.46 4.87
N ASP A 28 -2.58 14.52 4.91
CA ASP A 28 -2.97 15.83 4.39
C ASP A 28 -3.04 15.81 2.86
N GLU A 29 -2.13 15.10 2.16
CA GLU A 29 -2.23 14.82 0.73
C GLU A 29 -3.53 14.07 0.39
N ILE A 30 -3.87 13.02 1.15
CA ILE A 30 -5.11 12.27 0.94
C ILE A 30 -6.35 13.14 1.16
N LYS A 31 -6.34 14.00 2.18
CA LYS A 31 -7.47 14.90 2.49
C LYS A 31 -7.63 16.01 1.46
N GLY A 32 -6.52 16.56 0.99
CA GLY A 32 -6.50 17.70 0.05
C GLY A 32 -6.63 17.32 -1.41
N SER A 33 -6.44 16.04 -1.76
CA SER A 33 -6.45 15.59 -3.15
C SER A 33 -7.87 15.55 -3.74
N PRO A 34 -8.04 15.99 -5.01
CA PRO A 34 -9.31 15.84 -5.73
C PRO A 34 -9.69 14.37 -5.98
N ASP A 35 -8.71 13.46 -5.97
CA ASP A 35 -8.92 12.03 -6.20
C ASP A 35 -9.36 11.27 -4.93
N ARG A 36 -9.61 11.97 -3.82
CA ARG A 36 -10.01 11.37 -2.54
C ARG A 36 -11.23 10.46 -2.66
N GLU A 37 -12.26 10.87 -3.40
CA GLU A 37 -13.48 10.06 -3.56
C GLU A 37 -13.18 8.75 -4.28
N LYS A 38 -12.33 8.79 -5.31
CA LYS A 38 -11.88 7.60 -6.04
C LYS A 38 -11.06 6.67 -5.15
N PHE A 39 -10.17 7.23 -4.32
CA PHE A 39 -9.44 6.45 -3.33
C PHE A 39 -10.37 5.73 -2.34
N VAL A 40 -11.37 6.44 -1.80
CA VAL A 40 -12.36 5.86 -0.87
C VAL A 40 -13.14 4.73 -1.54
N GLN A 41 -13.64 4.91 -2.76
CA GLN A 41 -14.35 3.86 -3.49
C GLN A 41 -13.46 2.63 -3.75
N LEU A 42 -12.21 2.84 -4.14
CA LEU A 42 -11.28 1.72 -4.33
C LEU A 42 -11.01 1.00 -3.02
N SER A 43 -10.89 1.74 -1.91
CA SER A 43 -10.56 1.19 -0.59
C SER A 43 -11.57 0.17 -0.06
N GLU A 44 -12.82 0.20 -0.53
CA GLU A 44 -13.85 -0.80 -0.19
C GLU A 44 -13.48 -2.23 -0.65
N ASN A 45 -12.56 -2.35 -1.62
CA ASN A 45 -12.09 -3.64 -2.13
C ASN A 45 -10.86 -4.17 -1.39
N PHE A 46 -10.33 -3.40 -0.42
CA PHE A 46 -9.10 -3.72 0.28
C PHE A 46 -9.34 -3.88 1.78
N ILE A 47 -8.63 -4.82 2.40
CA ILE A 47 -8.39 -4.76 3.85
C ILE A 47 -7.17 -3.88 4.05
N MET A 48 -7.37 -2.69 4.60
CA MET A 48 -6.29 -1.75 4.88
C MET A 48 -5.86 -1.88 6.34
N THR A 49 -4.56 -2.01 6.58
CA THR A 49 -4.00 -2.00 7.92
C THR A 49 -2.76 -1.12 7.99
N THR A 50 -2.59 -0.45 9.11
CA THR A 50 -1.33 0.23 9.44
C THR A 50 -0.54 -0.67 10.36
N VAL A 51 0.73 -0.89 10.06
CA VAL A 51 1.58 -1.73 10.89
C VAL A 51 2.78 -0.92 11.35
N ALA A 52 3.09 -1.02 12.64
CA ALA A 52 4.21 -0.31 13.20
C ALA A 52 5.54 -0.94 12.76
N ASP A 53 6.56 -0.12 12.51
CA ASP A 53 7.91 -0.61 12.19
C ASP A 53 8.43 -1.63 13.21
N SER A 54 8.15 -1.45 14.50
CA SER A 54 8.54 -2.41 15.55
C SER A 54 7.91 -3.81 15.42
N GLU A 55 6.79 -3.93 14.69
CA GLU A 55 6.06 -5.18 14.50
C GLU A 55 6.57 -6.00 13.30
N ILE A 56 7.09 -5.32 12.25
CA ILE A 56 7.54 -5.97 10.99
C ILE A 56 9.06 -6.03 10.87
N LEU A 57 9.82 -5.18 11.58
CA LEU A 57 11.29 -5.16 11.48
C LEU A 57 11.98 -6.35 12.17
N ARG A 58 11.35 -7.55 12.21
CA ARG A 58 12.08 -8.76 12.57
C ARG A 58 13.27 -8.93 11.60
N PRO A 59 14.42 -9.45 12.07
CA PRO A 59 15.61 -9.60 11.23
C PRO A 59 15.38 -10.46 9.98
N ASP A 60 14.36 -11.33 10.04
CA ASP A 60 14.11 -12.37 9.03
C ASP A 60 12.97 -12.01 8.06
N ASP A 61 12.39 -10.80 8.16
CA ASP A 61 11.17 -10.41 7.45
C ASP A 61 11.46 -9.46 6.27
N ASP A 62 12.31 -9.93 5.34
CA ASP A 62 12.70 -9.20 4.14
C ASP A 62 11.55 -9.05 3.12
N GLU A 63 10.46 -9.82 3.30
CA GLU A 63 9.30 -9.82 2.40
C GLU A 63 8.64 -8.43 2.34
N PHE A 64 8.58 -7.71 3.45
CA PHE A 64 7.97 -6.37 3.55
C PHE A 64 8.96 -5.20 3.50
N SER A 65 10.27 -5.49 3.41
CA SER A 65 11.34 -4.47 3.28
C SER A 65 12.36 -4.83 2.17
N PRO A 66 11.90 -5.17 0.95
CA PRO A 66 12.74 -5.75 -0.10
C PRO A 66 13.81 -4.78 -0.64
N ASP A 67 13.60 -3.48 -0.47
CA ASP A 67 14.45 -2.40 -0.96
C ASP A 67 14.94 -1.48 0.17
N GLY A 68 14.85 -1.96 1.42
CA GLY A 68 15.40 -1.29 2.59
C GLY A 68 14.37 -0.95 3.66
N ARG A 69 14.89 -0.48 4.80
CA ARG A 69 14.15 -0.23 6.05
C ARG A 69 13.67 1.23 6.20
N TYR A 70 13.40 1.93 5.10
CA TYR A 70 12.91 3.32 5.11
C TYR A 70 11.38 3.39 5.27
N THR A 71 10.85 4.55 5.62
CA THR A 71 9.42 4.70 5.89
C THR A 71 8.91 6.11 5.59
N PRO A 72 7.59 6.28 5.35
CA PRO A 72 6.55 5.24 5.27
C PRO A 72 6.68 4.35 4.03
N ARG A 73 6.08 3.15 4.08
CA ARG A 73 5.96 2.26 2.92
C ARG A 73 4.52 1.81 2.72
N ILE A 74 4.14 1.59 1.47
CA ILE A 74 2.89 0.94 1.14
C ILE A 74 3.20 -0.32 0.34
N VAL A 75 2.72 -1.46 0.83
CA VAL A 75 2.85 -2.75 0.18
C VAL A 75 1.47 -3.36 -0.06
N PHE A 76 1.32 -3.98 -1.22
CA PHE A 76 0.11 -4.68 -1.62
C PHE A 76 0.36 -6.18 -1.49
N LEU A 77 -0.55 -6.89 -0.84
CA LEU A 77 -0.45 -8.33 -0.63
C LEU A 77 -1.60 -9.06 -1.31
N SER A 78 -1.32 -10.24 -1.85
CA SER A 78 -2.34 -11.16 -2.34
C SER A 78 -3.18 -11.71 -1.17
N PRO A 79 -4.34 -12.34 -1.44
CA PRO A 79 -5.23 -12.85 -0.39
C PRO A 79 -4.61 -13.90 0.53
N ASP A 80 -3.52 -14.54 0.12
CA ASP A 80 -2.72 -15.48 0.91
C ASP A 80 -1.69 -14.79 1.82
N GLY A 81 -1.59 -13.46 1.77
CA GLY A 81 -0.67 -12.65 2.56
C GLY A 81 0.70 -12.43 1.92
N THR A 82 0.94 -12.94 0.71
CA THR A 82 2.23 -12.77 0.01
C THR A 82 2.36 -11.40 -0.64
N ARG A 83 3.54 -10.78 -0.60
CA ARG A 83 3.76 -9.49 -1.25
C ARG A 83 3.66 -9.57 -2.78
N ILE A 84 2.87 -8.66 -3.37
CA ILE A 84 2.80 -8.46 -4.82
C ILE A 84 4.00 -7.61 -5.28
N GLY A 85 5.12 -8.27 -5.57
CA GLY A 85 6.39 -7.59 -5.86
C GLY A 85 6.42 -6.75 -7.14
N SER A 86 5.47 -6.94 -8.06
CA SER A 86 5.38 -6.17 -9.30
C SER A 86 4.82 -4.76 -9.10
N ILE A 87 4.15 -4.48 -7.98
CA ILE A 87 3.52 -3.17 -7.71
C ILE A 87 4.51 -2.31 -6.94
N THR A 88 5.02 -1.27 -7.60
CA THR A 88 6.02 -0.34 -7.05
C THR A 88 5.77 1.08 -7.55
N ASN A 89 6.31 2.08 -6.85
CA ASN A 89 6.31 3.49 -7.22
C ASN A 89 7.61 3.94 -7.92
N THR A 90 8.25 3.03 -8.68
CA THR A 90 9.50 3.30 -9.40
C THR A 90 9.43 4.44 -10.40
N ALA A 91 8.24 4.72 -10.92
CA ALA A 91 7.99 5.85 -11.82
C ALA A 91 8.34 7.20 -11.18
N ARG A 92 8.13 7.34 -9.86
CA ARG A 92 8.46 8.55 -9.12
C ARG A 92 9.76 8.41 -8.32
N HIS A 93 9.93 7.28 -7.65
CA HIS A 93 11.05 7.04 -6.73
C HIS A 93 11.89 5.86 -7.19
N LYS A 94 13.06 6.15 -7.79
CA LYS A 94 13.94 5.11 -8.35
C LYS A 94 14.61 4.22 -7.29
N GLN A 95 14.82 4.76 -6.09
CA GLN A 95 15.54 4.08 -4.99
C GLN A 95 14.61 3.58 -3.89
N TYR A 96 13.38 4.09 -3.83
CA TYR A 96 12.41 3.79 -2.78
C TYR A 96 11.12 3.28 -3.44
N LEU A 97 11.13 2.00 -3.80
CA LEU A 97 10.12 1.33 -4.62
C LEU A 97 8.73 1.31 -3.97
N HIS A 98 8.66 1.39 -2.65
CA HIS A 98 7.43 1.33 -1.87
C HIS A 98 7.11 2.65 -1.15
N PHE A 99 7.82 3.73 -1.48
CA PHE A 99 7.51 5.07 -0.97
C PHE A 99 6.43 5.72 -1.83
N TYR A 100 5.33 6.16 -1.21
CA TYR A 100 4.21 6.83 -1.87
C TYR A 100 3.89 8.13 -1.15
N ASP A 101 4.16 9.25 -1.81
CA ASP A 101 3.94 10.61 -1.33
C ASP A 101 2.79 11.33 -2.07
N ARG A 102 2.16 10.65 -3.04
CA ARG A 102 1.07 11.19 -3.87
C ARG A 102 -0.09 10.20 -4.01
N LEU A 103 -1.32 10.72 -3.88
CA LEU A 103 -2.52 9.88 -3.91
C LEU A 103 -2.74 9.20 -5.26
N ASP A 104 -2.38 9.85 -6.36
CA ASP A 104 -2.56 9.29 -7.71
C ASP A 104 -1.72 8.03 -7.93
N ASP A 105 -0.52 7.97 -7.36
CA ASP A 105 0.33 6.78 -7.43
C ASP A 105 -0.17 5.65 -6.53
N ILE A 106 -0.75 5.97 -5.36
CA ILE A 106 -1.42 4.99 -4.51
C ILE A 106 -2.60 4.37 -5.26
N ILE A 107 -3.43 5.20 -5.89
CA ILE A 107 -4.57 4.77 -6.70
C ILE A 107 -4.11 3.86 -7.85
N LYS A 108 -3.03 4.21 -8.56
CA LYS A 108 -2.46 3.34 -9.61
C LYS A 108 -2.05 1.99 -9.04
N GLY A 109 -1.38 1.97 -7.88
CA GLY A 109 -1.02 0.74 -7.18
C GLY A 109 -2.25 -0.11 -6.80
N MET A 110 -3.29 0.52 -6.25
CA MET A 110 -4.56 -0.16 -5.93
C MET A 110 -5.20 -0.77 -7.18
N GLN A 111 -5.26 -0.02 -8.28
CA GLN A 111 -5.83 -0.52 -9.54
C GLN A 111 -5.04 -1.72 -10.08
N GLN A 112 -3.70 -1.68 -10.02
CA GLN A 112 -2.86 -2.82 -10.39
C GLN A 112 -3.14 -4.03 -9.51
N ALA A 113 -3.25 -3.83 -8.19
CA ALA A 113 -3.49 -4.90 -7.23
C ALA A 113 -4.83 -5.62 -7.46
N LEU A 114 -5.89 -4.90 -7.82
CA LEU A 114 -7.19 -5.50 -8.18
C LEU A 114 -7.15 -6.33 -9.47
N THR A 115 -6.13 -6.16 -10.30
CA THR A 115 -5.94 -6.95 -11.52
C THR A 115 -4.92 -8.08 -11.37
N TYR A 116 -4.28 -8.18 -10.21
CA TYR A 116 -3.32 -9.24 -9.90
C TYR A 116 -4.05 -10.59 -9.79
N ARG A 117 -3.52 -11.61 -10.46
CA ARG A 117 -4.08 -12.97 -10.53
C ARG A 117 -3.02 -14.02 -10.26
#